data_AF-A8T4A6-F1
#
_entry.id   AF-A8T4A6-F1
#
_cell.length_a   1.000
_cell.length_b   1.000
_cell.length_c   1.000
_cell.angle_alpha   90.00
_cell.angle_beta   90.00
_cell.angle_gamma   90.00
#
_symmetry.space_group_name_H-M   'P 1'
#
loop_
_entity.id
_entity.type
_entity.pdbx_description
1 polymer ?
#
loop_
_entity_poly.entity_id
_entity_poly.type
_entity_poly.pdbx_seq_one_letter_code
_entity_poly.pdbx_strand_id
1 'polypeptide(L)'
;MEQIIHNLKDPSWWFTGIFFIVLGIVLTWLAPKISRLLPYYKVEYGRWQNFRRLSFIHKNRQHKVLINWHIARYWAIATLSTLYMVFAALMYMISPEIISNGYNRLALSALVLPAYILNFIVIETKKETLSLVQAHIAWNQRGNRNNL
;
A
#
# COMPACT_ATOMS: atom_id res chain seq x y z
N MET A 1 -50.50 -0.07 -5.83
CA MET A 1 -50.14 -1.49 -5.60
C MET A 1 -49.91 -2.24 -6.89
N GLU A 2 -50.70 -2.00 -7.94
CA GLU A 2 -50.56 -2.68 -9.24
C GLU A 2 -49.18 -2.49 -9.91
N GLN A 3 -48.55 -1.33 -9.73
CA GLN A 3 -47.22 -1.03 -10.29
C GLN A 3 -46.09 -1.83 -9.63
N ILE A 4 -46.21 -2.17 -8.34
CA ILE A 4 -45.25 -3.03 -7.62
C ILE A 4 -45.39 -4.48 -8.11
N ILE A 5 -46.64 -4.93 -8.33
CA ILE A 5 -46.94 -6.25 -8.87
C ILE A 5 -46.47 -6.38 -10.33
N HIS A 6 -46.57 -5.30 -11.11
CA HIS A 6 -46.06 -5.26 -12.49
C HIS A 6 -44.52 -5.29 -12.53
N ASN A 7 -43.84 -4.54 -11.66
CA ASN A 7 -42.38 -4.57 -11.55
C ASN A 7 -41.83 -5.91 -11.00
N LEU A 8 -42.62 -6.67 -10.24
CA LEU A 8 -42.26 -8.02 -9.78
C LEU A 8 -42.30 -9.08 -10.89
N LYS A 9 -42.97 -8.82 -12.02
CA LYS A 9 -42.94 -9.70 -13.19
C LYS A 9 -41.68 -9.51 -14.04
N ASP A 10 -40.97 -8.40 -13.86
CA ASP A 10 -39.77 -8.09 -14.63
C ASP A 10 -38.52 -8.64 -13.89
N PRO A 11 -37.84 -9.68 -14.41
CA PRO A 11 -36.72 -10.33 -13.73
C PRO A 11 -35.54 -9.39 -13.46
N SER A 12 -35.44 -8.28 -14.19
CA SER A 12 -34.44 -7.24 -13.99
C SER A 12 -34.58 -6.51 -12.65
N TRP A 13 -35.81 -6.40 -12.11
CA TRP A 13 -36.09 -5.70 -10.85
C TRP A 13 -35.68 -6.53 -9.61
N TRP A 14 -35.77 -7.86 -9.73
CA TRP A 14 -35.22 -8.80 -8.75
C TRP A 14 -33.70 -8.64 -8.59
N PHE A 15 -33.01 -8.26 -9.66
CA PHE A 15 -31.56 -8.09 -9.70
C PHE A 15 -31.08 -6.75 -9.13
N THR A 16 -31.91 -5.69 -9.14
CA THR A 16 -31.49 -4.33 -8.74
C THR A 16 -32.10 -3.81 -7.45
N GLY A 17 -33.28 -4.29 -7.04
CA GLY A 17 -33.91 -3.87 -5.78
C GLY A 17 -33.73 -4.90 -4.68
N ILE A 18 -34.33 -6.08 -4.90
CA ILE A 18 -34.38 -7.16 -3.91
C ILE A 18 -32.98 -7.71 -3.62
N PHE A 19 -32.14 -7.86 -4.65
CA PHE A 19 -30.74 -8.28 -4.48
C PHE A 19 -29.96 -7.37 -3.53
N PHE A 20 -30.00 -6.04 -3.68
CA PHE A 20 -29.26 -5.13 -2.80
C PHE A 20 -29.84 -5.05 -1.39
N ILE A 21 -31.16 -5.22 -1.24
CA ILE A 21 -31.79 -5.31 0.08
C ILE A 21 -31.34 -6.59 0.80
N VAL A 22 -31.40 -7.75 0.13
CA VAL A 22 -30.93 -9.03 0.68
C VAL A 22 -29.43 -9.00 0.95
N LEU A 23 -28.63 -8.49 0.02
CA LEU A 23 -27.18 -8.32 0.17
C LEU A 23 -26.86 -7.37 1.32
N GLY A 24 -27.60 -6.28 1.48
CA GLY A 24 -27.46 -5.36 2.61
C GLY A 24 -27.74 -6.02 3.96
N ILE A 25 -28.83 -6.79 4.06
CA ILE A 25 -29.18 -7.55 5.27
C ILE A 25 -28.08 -8.59 5.58
N VAL A 26 -27.64 -9.34 4.58
CA VAL A 26 -26.55 -10.32 4.70
C VAL A 26 -25.24 -9.65 5.13
N LEU A 27 -24.87 -8.51 4.52
CA LEU A 27 -23.68 -7.74 4.90
C LEU A 27 -23.77 -7.25 6.35
N THR A 28 -24.94 -6.78 6.79
CA THR A 28 -25.12 -6.26 8.15
C THR A 28 -24.98 -7.38 9.18
N TRP A 29 -25.34 -8.62 8.81
CA TRP A 29 -25.18 -9.81 9.65
C TRP A 29 -23.75 -10.38 9.64
N LEU A 30 -23.05 -10.31 8.49
CA LEU A 30 -21.69 -10.83 8.34
C LEU A 30 -20.60 -9.84 8.76
N ALA A 31 -20.77 -8.54 8.55
CA ALA A 31 -19.81 -7.50 8.88
C ALA A 31 -19.31 -7.56 10.34
N PRO A 32 -20.17 -7.71 11.37
CA PRO A 32 -19.71 -7.81 12.76
C PRO A 32 -19.01 -9.15 13.07
N LYS A 33 -19.26 -10.22 12.30
CA LYS A 33 -18.55 -11.51 12.45
C LYS A 33 -17.17 -11.46 11.82
N ILE A 34 -17.05 -10.87 10.63
CA ILE A 34 -15.78 -10.67 9.92
C ILE A 34 -14.89 -9.65 10.65
N SER A 35 -15.47 -8.58 11.20
CA SER A 35 -14.72 -7.56 11.97
C SER A 35 -14.09 -8.10 13.25
N ARG A 36 -14.66 -9.17 13.85
CA ARG A 36 -14.08 -9.86 15.02
C ARG A 36 -12.92 -10.80 14.66
N LEU A 37 -12.88 -11.31 13.43
CA LEU A 37 -11.78 -12.15 12.93
C LEU A 37 -10.57 -11.31 12.49
N LEU A 38 -10.82 -10.14 11.91
CA LEU A 38 -9.79 -9.21 11.43
C LEU A 38 -8.70 -8.81 12.46
N PRO A 39 -8.97 -8.52 13.75
CA PRO A 39 -7.91 -8.13 14.69
C PRO A 39 -6.91 -9.26 14.95
N TYR A 40 -7.36 -10.52 15.01
CA TYR A 40 -6.47 -11.65 15.26
C TYR A 40 -5.46 -11.84 14.12
N TYR A 41 -5.95 -11.87 12.88
CA TYR A 41 -5.09 -11.99 11.70
C TYR A 41 -4.16 -10.78 11.51
N LYS A 42 -4.62 -9.56 11.82
CA LYS A 42 -3.77 -8.37 11.74
C LYS A 42 -2.60 -8.41 12.73
N VAL A 43 -2.85 -8.84 13.97
CA VAL A 43 -1.81 -8.94 15.00
C VAL A 43 -0.81 -10.04 14.65
N GLU A 44 -1.29 -11.22 14.24
CA GLU A 44 -0.42 -12.35 13.91
C GLU A 44 0.43 -12.07 12.66
N TYR A 45 -0.17 -11.50 11.63
CA TYR A 45 0.53 -11.08 10.42
C TYR A 45 1.62 -10.03 10.72
N GLY A 46 1.30 -9.04 11.56
CA GLY A 46 2.26 -8.02 11.98
C GLY A 46 3.43 -8.61 12.79
N ARG A 47 3.16 -9.55 13.72
CA ARG A 47 4.21 -10.24 14.48
C ARG A 47 5.12 -11.05 13.57
N TRP A 48 4.56 -11.75 12.60
CA TRP A 48 5.32 -12.56 11.65
C TRP A 48 6.18 -11.71 10.72
N GLN A 49 5.65 -10.60 10.21
CA GLN A 49 6.43 -9.62 9.43
C GLN A 49 7.59 -9.05 10.25
N ASN A 50 7.34 -8.66 11.50
CA ASN A 50 8.39 -8.17 12.41
C ASN A 50 9.47 -9.23 12.66
N PHE A 51 9.08 -10.50 12.88
CA PHE A 51 10.02 -11.60 13.04
C PHE A 51 10.89 -11.79 11.79
N ARG A 52 10.28 -11.81 10.59
CA ARG A 52 11.00 -11.90 9.32
C ARG A 52 12.00 -10.76 9.15
N ARG A 53 11.57 -9.53 9.42
CA ARG A 53 12.43 -8.33 9.35
C ARG A 53 13.60 -8.42 10.34
N LEU A 54 13.35 -8.78 11.60
CA LEU A 54 14.40 -8.91 12.60
C LEU A 54 15.38 -10.04 12.27
N SER A 55 14.88 -11.18 11.77
CA SER A 55 15.72 -12.29 11.31
C SER A 55 16.62 -11.86 10.15
N PHE A 56 16.06 -11.13 9.18
CA PHE A 56 16.80 -10.57 8.05
C PHE A 56 17.91 -9.61 8.53
N ILE A 57 17.58 -8.66 9.41
CA ILE A 57 18.55 -7.71 9.96
C ILE A 57 19.65 -8.43 10.73
N HIS A 58 19.29 -9.43 11.55
CA HIS A 58 20.26 -10.18 12.34
C HIS A 58 21.30 -10.87 11.46
N LYS A 59 20.86 -11.51 10.37
CA LYS A 59 21.75 -12.20 9.43
C LYS A 59 22.63 -11.24 8.63
N ASN A 60 22.10 -10.06 8.29
CA ASN A 60 22.75 -9.18 7.32
C ASN A 60 23.53 -8.00 7.91
N ARG A 61 23.37 -7.68 9.20
CA ARG A 61 24.02 -6.53 9.85
C ARG A 61 25.56 -6.53 9.79
N GLN A 62 26.20 -7.66 9.51
CA GLN A 62 27.67 -7.75 9.45
C GLN A 62 28.22 -7.45 8.04
N HIS A 63 27.38 -7.59 7.00
CA HIS A 63 27.80 -7.52 5.61
C HIS A 63 27.71 -6.09 5.08
N LYS A 64 28.84 -5.36 5.13
CA LYS A 64 28.94 -3.96 4.63
C LYS A 64 28.48 -3.80 3.17
N VAL A 65 28.84 -4.73 2.30
CA VAL A 65 28.45 -4.71 0.88
C VAL A 65 26.93 -4.77 0.71
N LEU A 66 26.27 -5.62 1.49
CA LEU A 66 24.82 -5.80 1.42
C LEU A 66 24.09 -4.54 1.92
N ILE A 67 24.60 -3.92 2.98
CA ILE A 67 24.08 -2.64 3.49
C ILE A 67 24.21 -1.54 2.43
N ASN A 68 25.37 -1.42 1.80
CA ASN A 68 25.58 -0.45 0.72
C ASN A 68 24.65 -0.69 -0.47
N TRP A 69 24.42 -1.96 -0.83
CA TRP A 69 23.45 -2.31 -1.86
C TRP A 69 22.03 -1.86 -1.51
N HIS A 70 21.58 -2.04 -0.26
CA HIS A 70 20.27 -1.54 0.18
C HIS A 70 20.17 -0.02 0.15
N ILE A 71 21.23 0.69 0.57
CA ILE A 71 21.31 2.15 0.48
C ILE A 71 21.20 2.61 -0.98
N ALA A 72 21.98 2.01 -1.88
CA ALA A 72 21.97 2.33 -3.30
C ALA A 72 20.59 2.04 -3.93
N ARG A 73 19.99 0.89 -3.61
CA ARG A 73 18.65 0.51 -4.07
C ARG A 73 17.59 1.51 -3.60
N TYR A 74 17.62 1.92 -2.33
CA TYR A 74 16.71 2.94 -1.80
C TYR A 74 16.83 4.24 -2.61
N TRP A 75 18.07 4.73 -2.83
CA TRP A 75 18.29 5.96 -3.58
C TRP A 75 17.82 5.85 -5.04
N ALA A 76 18.05 4.71 -5.70
CA ALA A 76 17.59 4.50 -7.07
C ALA A 76 16.06 4.51 -7.19
N ILE A 77 15.34 3.89 -6.25
CA ILE A 77 13.87 3.90 -6.24
C ILE A 77 13.36 5.30 -5.88
N ALA A 78 13.99 5.97 -4.92
CA ALA A 78 13.62 7.33 -4.52
C ALA A 78 13.79 8.32 -5.67
N THR A 79 14.92 8.28 -6.40
CA THR A 79 15.15 9.16 -7.55
C THR A 79 14.16 8.89 -8.67
N LEU A 80 13.87 7.63 -8.98
CA LEU A 80 12.85 7.26 -9.96
C LEU A 80 11.47 7.79 -9.57
N SER A 81 11.09 7.64 -8.30
CA SER A 81 9.82 8.16 -7.76
C SER A 81 9.77 9.69 -7.87
N THR A 82 10.85 10.39 -7.52
CA THR A 82 10.93 11.85 -7.65
C THR A 82 10.82 12.30 -9.11
N LEU A 83 11.55 11.66 -10.03
CA LEU A 83 11.46 11.96 -11.47
C LEU A 83 10.04 11.75 -12.00
N TYR A 84 9.38 10.67 -11.59
CA TYR A 84 7.99 10.40 -11.96
C TYR A 84 7.05 11.49 -11.43
N MET A 85 7.20 11.91 -10.17
CA MET A 85 6.39 12.99 -9.59
C MET A 85 6.60 14.32 -10.30
N VAL A 86 7.84 14.65 -10.68
CA VAL A 86 8.15 15.86 -11.47
C VAL A 86 7.49 15.76 -12.84
N PHE A 87 7.59 14.62 -13.52
CA PHE A 87 6.93 14.39 -14.80
C PHE A 87 5.41 14.54 -14.69
N ALA A 88 4.79 13.94 -13.67
CA ALA A 88 3.36 14.06 -13.43
C ALA A 88 2.93 15.52 -13.15
N ALA A 89 3.74 16.27 -12.41
CA ALA A 89 3.50 17.69 -12.16
C ALA A 89 3.64 18.52 -13.46
N LEU A 90 4.64 18.26 -14.29
CA LEU A 90 4.80 18.95 -15.58
C LEU A 90 3.62 18.66 -16.53
N MET A 91 3.19 17.40 -16.62
CA MET A 91 2.00 17.02 -17.40
C MET A 91 0.75 17.76 -16.93
N TYR A 92 0.60 17.94 -15.62
CA TYR A 92 -0.48 18.73 -15.03
C TYR A 92 -0.39 20.21 -15.41
N MET A 93 0.81 20.81 -15.34
CA MET A 93 1.01 22.23 -15.66
C MET A 93 0.80 22.55 -17.14
N ILE A 94 1.21 21.66 -18.05
CA ILE A 94 1.12 21.87 -19.51
C ILE A 94 -0.32 21.72 -20.00
N SER A 95 -1.13 20.87 -19.37
CA SER A 95 -2.47 20.55 -19.87
C SER A 95 -3.55 20.60 -18.78
N PRO A 96 -3.86 21.80 -18.26
CA PRO A 96 -4.89 21.98 -17.24
C PRO A 96 -6.30 21.64 -17.77
N GLU A 97 -6.52 21.74 -19.08
CA GLU A 97 -7.80 21.47 -19.73
C GLU A 97 -8.23 20.00 -19.69
N ILE A 98 -7.28 19.06 -19.54
CA ILE A 98 -7.57 17.62 -19.36
C ILE A 98 -8.40 17.39 -18.08
N ILE A 99 -8.32 18.32 -17.12
CA ILE A 99 -8.92 18.21 -15.79
C ILE A 99 -10.24 18.98 -15.72
N SER A 100 -10.30 20.16 -16.34
CA SER A 100 -11.49 21.01 -16.34
C SER A 100 -12.66 20.37 -17.06
N ASN A 101 -12.40 19.58 -18.10
CA ASN A 101 -13.46 19.01 -18.94
C ASN A 101 -14.08 17.73 -18.37
N GLY A 102 -13.66 17.27 -17.17
CA GLY A 102 -14.29 16.16 -16.43
C GLY A 102 -14.21 14.77 -17.08
N TYR A 103 -13.89 14.68 -18.37
CA TYR A 103 -13.95 13.47 -19.18
C TYR A 103 -12.79 12.50 -18.95
N ASN A 104 -11.72 12.91 -18.26
CA ASN A 104 -10.50 12.10 -18.13
C ASN A 104 -10.10 11.77 -16.68
N ARG A 105 -11.09 11.53 -15.81
CA ARG A 105 -10.85 11.00 -14.45
C ARG A 105 -10.02 9.70 -14.46
N LEU A 106 -10.24 8.85 -15.46
CA LEU A 106 -9.48 7.61 -15.66
C LEU A 106 -8.01 7.90 -16.00
N ALA A 107 -7.74 8.82 -16.92
CA ALA A 107 -6.37 9.19 -17.29
C ALA A 107 -5.60 9.84 -16.12
N LEU A 108 -6.25 10.71 -15.35
CA LEU A 108 -5.69 11.26 -14.11
C LEU A 108 -5.41 10.18 -13.07
N SER A 109 -6.34 9.25 -12.86
CA SER A 109 -6.13 8.14 -11.94
C SER A 109 -4.98 7.23 -12.38
N ALA A 110 -4.83 7.00 -13.69
CA ALA A 110 -3.75 6.22 -14.27
C ALA A 110 -2.39 6.90 -14.13
N LEU A 111 -2.34 8.23 -14.09
CA LEU A 111 -1.11 8.99 -13.83
C LEU A 111 -0.75 9.00 -12.33
N VAL A 112 -1.74 9.17 -11.46
CA VAL A 112 -1.54 9.42 -10.03
C VAL A 112 -1.37 8.11 -9.22
N LEU A 113 -2.06 7.02 -9.58
CA LEU A 113 -1.95 5.74 -8.88
C LEU A 113 -0.53 5.17 -8.88
N PRO A 114 0.20 5.11 -10.02
CA PRO A 114 1.59 4.66 -10.02
C PRO A 114 2.50 5.53 -9.16
N ALA A 115 2.25 6.85 -9.11
CA ALA A 115 2.96 7.77 -8.22
C ALA A 115 2.79 7.37 -6.75
N TYR A 116 1.57 7.06 -6.31
CA TYR A 116 1.32 6.59 -4.95
C TYR A 116 1.97 5.23 -4.68
N ILE A 117 1.90 4.29 -5.63
CA ILE A 117 2.52 2.97 -5.50
C ILE A 117 4.04 3.10 -5.37
N LEU A 118 4.68 3.92 -6.21
CA LEU A 118 6.13 4.19 -6.14
C LEU A 118 6.51 4.82 -4.79
N ASN A 119 5.77 5.84 -4.34
CA ASN A 119 6.03 6.47 -3.04
C ASN A 119 5.86 5.49 -1.88
N PHE A 120 4.86 4.61 -1.93
CA PHE A 120 4.69 3.56 -0.94
C PHE A 120 5.91 2.62 -0.90
N ILE A 121 6.41 2.20 -2.06
CA ILE A 121 7.62 1.37 -2.17
C ILE A 121 8.85 2.11 -1.61
N VAL A 122 8.99 3.42 -1.88
CA VAL A 122 10.08 4.25 -1.31
C VAL A 122 10.01 4.27 0.21
N ILE A 123 8.82 4.44 0.79
CA ILE A 123 8.64 4.48 2.24
C ILE A 123 9.00 3.13 2.87
N GLU A 124 8.54 2.01 2.32
CA GLU A 124 8.85 0.68 2.85
C GLU A 124 10.35 0.35 2.73
N THR A 125 10.96 0.64 1.58
CA THR A 125 12.41 0.44 1.38
C THR A 125 13.25 1.33 2.29
N LYS A 126 12.81 2.56 2.57
CA LYS A 126 13.44 3.46 3.55
C LYS A 126 13.43 2.86 4.95
N LYS A 127 12.28 2.35 5.41
CA LYS A 127 12.13 1.74 6.75
C LYS A 127 13.08 0.54 6.90
N GLU A 128 13.11 -0.34 5.91
CA GLU A 128 14.00 -1.50 5.91
C GLU A 128 15.47 -1.09 5.97
N THR A 129 15.90 -0.22 5.04
CA THR A 129 17.29 0.24 4.92
C THR A 129 17.75 0.94 6.20
N LEU A 130 16.94 1.84 6.75
CA LEU A 130 17.27 2.57 7.96
C LEU A 130 17.43 1.63 9.16
N SER A 131 16.53 0.64 9.30
CA SER A 131 16.63 -0.35 10.38
C SER A 131 17.87 -1.25 10.26
N LEU A 132 18.28 -1.59 9.03
CA LEU A 132 19.48 -2.36 8.77
C LEU A 132 20.75 -1.55 9.08
N VAL A 133 20.80 -0.28 8.65
CA VAL A 133 21.92 0.64 8.89
C VAL A 133 22.09 0.90 10.39
N GLN A 134 21.01 1.18 11.11
CA GLN A 134 21.05 1.36 12.57
C GLN A 134 21.58 0.12 13.28
N ALA A 135 21.12 -1.07 12.88
CA ALA A 135 21.60 -2.32 13.45
C ALA A 135 23.09 -2.58 13.15
N HIS A 136 23.57 -2.20 11.96
CA HIS A 136 24.99 -2.27 11.61
C HIS A 136 25.84 -1.33 12.47
N ILE A 137 25.42 -0.07 12.62
CA ILE A 137 26.12 0.92 13.46
C ILE A 137 26.19 0.43 14.91
N ALA A 138 25.07 -0.05 15.46
CA ALA A 138 25.02 -0.58 16.82
C ALA A 138 25.91 -1.82 17.00
N TRP A 139 26.00 -2.69 15.99
CA TRP A 139 26.88 -3.85 16.01
C TRP A 139 28.37 -3.45 15.97
N ASN A 140 28.76 -2.53 15.07
CA ASN A 140 30.13 -2.01 15.00
C ASN A 140 30.56 -1.33 16.31
N GLN A 141 29.67 -0.55 16.95
CA GLN A 141 29.95 0.10 18.23
C GLN A 141 30.22 -0.90 19.36
N ARG A 142 29.50 -2.04 19.38
CA ARG A 142 29.75 -3.11 20.36
C ARG A 142 31.08 -3.81 20.11
N GLY A 143 31.43 -4.06 18.85
CA GLY A 143 32.73 -4.64 18.48
C GLY A 143 33.89 -3.77 18.95
N ASN A 144 33.81 -2.45 18.75
CA ASN A 144 34.86 -1.52 19.17
C ASN A 144 34.99 -1.40 20.70
N ARG A 145 33.88 -1.53 21.46
CA ARG A 145 33.91 -1.51 22.93
C ARG A 145 34.59 -2.74 23.54
N ASN A 146 34.55 -3.89 22.87
CA ASN A 146 35.18 -5.11 23.37
C ASN A 146 36.69 -5.19 23.05
N ASN A 147 37.19 -4.26 22.22
CA ASN A 147 38.58 -4.20 21.79
C ASN A 147 39.39 -3.10 22.53
N LEU A 148 38.75 -2.36 23.44
CA LEU A 148 39.33 -1.35 24.33
C LEU A 148 39.35 -1.88 25.76
#